data_AF-A0AB33HTT5-F1
#
_entry.id   AF-A0AB33HTT5-F1
#
_cell.length_a   1.000
_cell.length_b   1.000
_cell.length_c   1.000
_cell.angle_alpha   90.00
_cell.angle_beta   90.00
_cell.angle_gamma   90.00
#
_symmetry.space_group_name_H-M   'P 1'
#
loop_
_entity.id
_entity.type
_entity.pdbx_description
1 polymer ?
#
loop_
_entity_poly.entity_id
_entity_poly.type
_entity_poly.pdbx_seq_one_letter_code
_entity_poly.pdbx_strand_id
1 'polypeptide(L)'
;MEITNLPLGILREAVWNPNQLDEKTLEKLKQSIKRYGLVENLVVRSKDGYFEVLSGNQRLKVLDELNLQTVPCIVLELNDSEAKLLAQALNHIHGVDDLGLRAQLLREILSQIKQEEVLLVLPESSDNLTSLASIGQKELSVQLQNWQQSRLTKLSHLNFQLTSDQKKVVEEAINRFIPFAKGNKSDNPTLRGQALYLLCQSYLGKE
;
A
#
# COMPACT_ATOMS: atom_id res chain seq x y z
N MET A 1 15.44 -12.27 -18.74
CA MET A 1 14.22 -11.70 -19.34
C MET A 1 14.65 -10.45 -20.09
N GLU A 2 14.23 -10.31 -21.34
CA GLU A 2 14.52 -9.13 -22.16
C GLU A 2 13.44 -8.06 -21.95
N ILE A 3 13.87 -6.79 -21.97
CA ILE A 3 12.97 -5.64 -21.90
C ILE A 3 12.77 -5.13 -23.32
N THR A 4 11.51 -5.05 -23.76
CA THR A 4 11.14 -4.61 -25.09
C THR A 4 10.24 -3.39 -24.99
N ASN A 5 10.55 -2.33 -25.74
CA ASN A 5 9.68 -1.17 -25.85
C ASN A 5 8.53 -1.48 -26.81
N LEU A 6 7.31 -1.54 -26.29
CA LEU A 6 6.10 -1.81 -27.06
C LEU A 6 5.27 -0.53 -27.26
N PRO A 7 4.63 -0.34 -28.42
CA PRO A 7 3.66 0.74 -28.62
C PRO A 7 2.51 0.65 -27.61
N LEU A 8 2.11 1.76 -27.02
CA LEU A 8 1.07 1.75 -25.99
C LEU A 8 -0.29 1.27 -26.55
N GLY A 9 -0.60 1.60 -27.81
CA GLY A 9 -1.86 1.24 -28.47
C GLY A 9 -2.09 -0.26 -28.69
N ILE A 10 -1.05 -1.11 -28.55
CA ILE A 10 -1.18 -2.57 -28.64
C ILE A 10 -1.21 -3.25 -27.26
N LEU A 11 -1.11 -2.47 -26.17
CA LEU A 11 -1.23 -2.97 -24.81
C LEU A 11 -2.71 -2.93 -24.38
N ARG A 12 -3.19 -4.01 -23.77
CA ARG A 12 -4.57 -4.11 -23.27
C ARG A 12 -4.58 -4.61 -21.83
N GLU A 13 -5.38 -3.96 -20.99
CA GLU A 13 -5.69 -4.47 -19.65
C GLU A 13 -6.40 -5.82 -19.77
N ALA A 14 -6.01 -6.77 -18.92
CA ALA A 14 -6.67 -8.06 -18.85
C ALA A 14 -8.12 -7.89 -18.36
N VAL A 15 -9.10 -8.44 -19.09
CA VAL A 15 -10.54 -8.36 -18.74
C VAL A 15 -10.84 -8.93 -17.35
N TRP A 16 -10.04 -9.90 -16.92
CA TRP A 16 -10.16 -10.58 -15.62
C TRP A 16 -9.35 -9.90 -14.50
N ASN A 17 -8.72 -8.74 -14.74
CA ASN A 17 -7.99 -8.01 -13.71
C ASN A 17 -8.97 -7.50 -12.63
N PRO A 18 -8.88 -7.99 -11.37
CA PRO A 18 -9.78 -7.54 -10.31
C PRO A 18 -9.34 -6.20 -9.68
N ASN A 19 -8.11 -5.75 -9.94
CA ASN A 19 -7.52 -4.62 -9.22
C ASN A 19 -8.03 -3.29 -9.73
N GLN A 20 -8.65 -2.53 -8.83
CA GLN A 20 -9.05 -1.14 -9.04
C GLN A 20 -8.31 -0.24 -8.06
N LEU A 21 -8.03 0.99 -8.49
CA LEU A 21 -7.35 2.00 -7.70
C LEU A 21 -8.27 3.23 -7.62
N ASP A 22 -8.34 3.88 -6.47
CA ASP A 22 -9.07 5.15 -6.38
C ASP A 22 -8.32 6.28 -7.11
N GLU A 23 -9.06 7.31 -7.52
CA GLU A 23 -8.52 8.45 -8.30
C GLU A 23 -7.38 9.16 -7.55
N LYS A 24 -7.47 9.26 -6.22
CA LYS A 24 -6.44 9.92 -5.40
C LYS A 24 -5.10 9.20 -5.47
N THR A 25 -5.13 7.87 -5.39
CA THR A 25 -3.92 7.05 -5.45
C THR A 25 -3.40 6.96 -6.88
N LEU A 26 -4.29 6.99 -7.88
CA LEU A 26 -3.90 7.07 -9.30
C LEU A 26 -3.14 8.36 -9.60
N GLU A 27 -3.61 9.50 -9.06
CA GLU A 27 -2.91 10.77 -9.23
C GLU A 27 -1.51 10.75 -8.56
N LYS A 28 -1.37 10.13 -7.39
CA LYS A 28 -0.05 9.95 -6.75
C LYS A 28 0.88 9.09 -7.60
N LEU A 29 0.36 8.02 -8.21
CA LEU A 29 1.11 7.20 -9.16
C LEU A 29 1.57 8.01 -10.37
N LYS A 30 0.69 8.87 -10.91
CA LYS A 30 1.01 9.81 -12.00
C LYS A 30 2.10 10.80 -11.62
N GLN A 31 2.05 11.37 -10.43
CA GLN A 31 3.10 12.27 -9.94
C GLN A 31 4.43 11.53 -9.77
N SER A 32 4.40 10.29 -9.26
CA SER A 32 5.59 9.43 -9.15
C SER A 32 6.22 9.17 -10.52
N ILE A 33 5.42 8.76 -11.52
CA ILE A 33 5.89 8.49 -12.88
C ILE A 33 6.42 9.77 -13.54
N LYS A 34 5.78 10.92 -13.35
CA LYS A 34 6.30 12.21 -13.85
C LYS A 34 7.65 12.58 -13.24
N ARG A 35 7.85 12.29 -11.94
CA ARG A 35 9.06 12.65 -11.20
C ARG A 35 10.23 11.72 -11.49
N TYR A 36 9.99 10.42 -11.55
CA TYR A 36 11.06 9.41 -11.61
C TYR A 36 11.08 8.61 -12.92
N GLY A 37 10.11 8.83 -13.80
CA GLY A 37 9.87 7.96 -14.95
C GLY A 37 9.21 6.64 -14.54
N LEU A 38 9.06 5.74 -15.52
CA LEU A 38 8.56 4.39 -15.28
C LEU A 38 9.70 3.51 -14.74
N VAL A 39 9.81 3.45 -13.41
CA VAL A 39 10.86 2.67 -12.72
C VAL A 39 10.60 1.16 -12.80
N GLU A 40 9.32 0.76 -12.72
CA GLU A 40 8.90 -0.62 -12.87
C GLU A 40 8.24 -0.83 -14.23
N ASN A 41 8.76 -1.79 -15.01
CA ASN A 41 8.22 -2.16 -16.32
C ASN A 41 6.86 -2.85 -16.22
N LEU A 42 6.08 -2.76 -17.29
CA LEU A 42 4.87 -3.57 -17.42
C LEU A 42 5.26 -5.03 -17.69
N VAL A 43 4.51 -5.97 -17.12
CA VAL A 43 4.64 -7.40 -17.45
C VAL A 43 3.47 -7.77 -18.34
N VAL A 44 3.76 -8.30 -19.52
CA VAL A 44 2.75 -8.56 -20.55
C VAL A 44 2.93 -9.95 -21.15
N ARG A 45 1.87 -10.46 -21.77
CA ARG A 45 1.95 -11.63 -22.64
C ARG A 45 1.40 -11.36 -24.03
N SER A 46 1.93 -12.05 -25.03
CA SER A 46 1.36 -12.03 -26.38
C SER A 46 0.01 -12.75 -26.39
N LYS A 47 -1.01 -12.15 -27.02
CA LYS A 47 -2.35 -12.73 -27.17
C LYS A 47 -3.07 -12.14 -28.36
N ASP A 48 -3.53 -12.97 -29.30
CA ASP A 48 -4.39 -12.59 -30.44
C ASP A 48 -3.97 -11.28 -31.16
N GLY A 49 -2.66 -11.10 -31.39
CA GLY A 49 -2.12 -9.92 -32.08
C GLY A 49 -2.00 -8.64 -31.24
N TYR A 50 -2.24 -8.71 -29.94
CA TYR A 50 -1.98 -7.65 -28.96
C TYR A 50 -1.17 -8.18 -27.77
N PHE A 51 -0.84 -7.31 -26.81
CA PHE A 51 -0.20 -7.69 -25.56
C PHE A 51 -1.14 -7.46 -24.37
N GLU A 52 -1.46 -8.53 -23.66
CA GLU A 52 -2.29 -8.48 -22.46
C GLU A 52 -1.41 -8.15 -21.24
N VAL A 53 -1.76 -7.12 -20.47
CA VAL A 53 -1.01 -6.68 -19.29
C VAL A 53 -1.36 -7.53 -18.07
N LEU A 54 -0.36 -8.24 -17.55
CA LEU A 54 -0.45 -9.11 -16.38
C LEU A 54 -0.12 -8.36 -15.08
N SER A 55 0.78 -7.37 -15.15
CA SER A 55 1.13 -6.50 -14.02
C SER A 55 1.44 -5.09 -14.50
N GLY A 56 1.02 -4.10 -13.70
CA GLY A 56 1.15 -2.68 -14.01
C GLY A 56 -0.08 -2.05 -14.68
N ASN A 57 -1.27 -2.63 -14.56
CA ASN A 57 -2.50 -2.09 -15.17
C ASN A 57 -2.78 -0.61 -14.80
N GLN A 58 -2.53 -0.20 -13.55
CA GLN A 58 -2.68 1.20 -13.17
C GLN A 58 -1.59 2.10 -13.78
N ARG A 59 -0.37 1.57 -13.96
CA ARG A 59 0.69 2.28 -14.69
C ARG A 59 0.29 2.44 -16.16
N LEU A 60 -0.27 1.41 -16.81
CA LEU A 60 -0.78 1.53 -18.18
C LEU A 60 -1.77 2.70 -18.32
N LYS A 61 -2.75 2.81 -17.41
CA LYS A 61 -3.72 3.92 -17.41
C LYS A 61 -3.04 5.29 -17.30
N VAL A 62 -2.10 5.42 -16.37
CA VAL A 62 -1.33 6.67 -16.20
C VAL A 62 -0.49 6.97 -17.44
N LEU A 63 0.16 5.98 -18.05
CA LEU A 63 1.00 6.16 -19.23
C LEU A 63 0.17 6.58 -20.45
N ASP A 64 -1.06 6.07 -20.56
CA ASP A 64 -2.06 6.48 -21.55
C ASP A 64 -2.47 7.95 -21.36
N GLU A 65 -2.79 8.36 -20.12
CA GLU A 65 -3.08 9.76 -19.79
C GLU A 65 -1.90 10.72 -20.07
N LEU A 66 -0.67 10.21 -20.00
CA LEU A 66 0.55 10.95 -20.32
C LEU A 66 0.87 10.96 -21.82
N ASN A 67 0.07 10.30 -22.66
CA ASN A 67 0.23 10.20 -24.12
C ASN A 67 1.61 9.66 -24.54
N LEU A 68 2.15 8.68 -23.81
CA LEU A 68 3.40 8.05 -24.18
C LEU A 68 3.22 7.11 -25.38
N GLN A 69 4.15 7.19 -26.34
CA GLN A 69 4.08 6.38 -27.56
C GLN A 69 4.50 4.94 -27.34
N THR A 70 5.56 4.73 -26.54
CA THR A 70 6.13 3.40 -26.26
C THR A 70 6.43 3.24 -24.78
N VAL A 71 6.38 2.00 -24.31
CA VAL A 71 6.56 1.65 -22.90
C VAL A 71 7.46 0.41 -22.79
N PRO A 72 8.45 0.40 -21.88
CA PRO A 72 9.25 -0.78 -21.63
C PRO A 72 8.41 -1.87 -20.96
N CYS A 73 8.42 -3.05 -21.57
CA CYS A 73 7.66 -4.21 -21.15
C CYS A 73 8.56 -5.45 -21.03
N ILE A 74 8.27 -6.30 -20.05
CA ILE A 74 8.75 -7.67 -19.99
C ILE A 74 7.70 -8.54 -20.66
N VAL A 75 8.07 -9.16 -21.79
CA VAL A 75 7.18 -10.02 -22.57
C VAL A 75 7.37 -11.48 -22.15
N LEU A 76 6.27 -12.15 -21.83
CA LEU A 76 6.24 -13.56 -21.45
C LEU A 76 5.32 -14.35 -22.37
N GLU A 77 5.72 -15.57 -22.69
CA GLU A 77 4.89 -16.55 -23.42
C GLU A 77 4.20 -17.43 -22.39
N LEU A 78 2.90 -17.20 -22.13
CA LEU A 78 2.14 -17.86 -21.07
C LEU A 78 0.74 -18.22 -21.55
N ASN A 79 0.27 -19.42 -21.18
CA ASN A 79 -1.13 -19.77 -21.36
C ASN A 79 -2.05 -19.02 -20.37
N ASP A 80 -3.37 -19.13 -20.57
CA ASP A 80 -4.36 -18.41 -19.75
C ASP A 80 -4.29 -18.72 -18.25
N SER A 81 -3.99 -19.96 -17.88
CA SER A 81 -3.91 -20.38 -16.48
C SER A 81 -2.64 -19.82 -15.82
N GLU A 82 -1.50 -19.90 -16.51
CA GLU A 82 -0.22 -19.38 -16.04
C GLU A 82 -0.26 -17.85 -15.92
N ALA A 83 -0.87 -17.17 -16.90
CA ALA A 83 -1.04 -15.72 -16.90
C ALA A 83 -1.83 -15.23 -15.69
N LYS A 84 -2.96 -15.89 -15.38
CA LYS A 84 -3.78 -15.59 -14.19
C LYS A 84 -3.03 -15.87 -12.90
N LEU A 85 -2.33 -17.01 -12.80
CA LEU A 85 -1.53 -17.36 -11.62
C LEU A 85 -0.42 -16.33 -11.39
N LEU A 86 0.33 -15.97 -12.43
CA LEU A 86 1.39 -14.98 -12.34
C LEU A 86 0.86 -13.62 -11.94
N ALA A 87 -0.25 -13.16 -12.54
CA ALA A 87 -0.88 -11.91 -12.16
C ALA A 87 -1.31 -11.90 -10.68
N GLN A 88 -1.85 -13.00 -10.17
CA GLN A 88 -2.18 -13.12 -8.74
C GLN A 88 -0.92 -13.08 -7.86
N ALA A 89 0.13 -13.80 -8.25
CA ALA A 89 1.40 -13.81 -7.52
C ALA A 89 2.03 -12.41 -7.45
N LEU A 90 2.10 -11.69 -8.57
CA LEU A 90 2.67 -10.34 -8.63
C LEU A 90 1.89 -9.30 -7.82
N ASN A 91 0.59 -9.53 -7.57
CA ASN A 91 -0.27 -8.63 -6.80
C ASN A 91 -0.31 -8.93 -5.29
N HIS A 92 0.05 -10.14 -4.86
CA HIS A 92 -0.18 -10.59 -3.47
C HIS A 92 1.09 -11.00 -2.72
N ILE A 93 2.20 -11.24 -3.43
CA ILE A 93 3.47 -11.56 -2.78
C ILE A 93 4.13 -10.25 -2.36
N HIS A 94 3.75 -9.79 -1.15
CA HIS A 94 4.38 -8.66 -0.48
C HIS A 94 4.87 -9.07 0.90
N GLY A 95 5.99 -8.48 1.34
CA GLY A 95 6.48 -8.61 2.70
C GLY A 95 5.62 -7.83 3.70
N VAL A 96 5.80 -8.12 4.98
CA VAL A 96 5.26 -7.29 6.06
C VAL A 96 6.32 -6.28 6.46
N ASP A 97 5.94 -5.00 6.54
CA ASP A 97 6.84 -3.95 6.99
C ASP A 97 7.17 -4.09 8.47
N ASP A 98 8.45 -3.94 8.81
CA ASP A 98 8.86 -3.61 10.17
C ASP A 98 8.52 -2.13 10.43
N LEU A 99 7.56 -1.89 11.31
CA LEU A 99 7.08 -0.54 11.60
C LEU A 99 8.15 0.36 12.23
N GLY A 100 9.09 -0.21 12.99
CA GLY A 100 10.19 0.55 13.59
C GLY A 100 11.19 1.02 12.53
N LEU A 101 11.59 0.13 11.63
CA LEU A 101 12.45 0.47 10.49
C LEU A 101 11.76 1.45 9.53
N ARG A 102 10.48 1.23 9.22
CA ARG A 102 9.69 2.15 8.39
C ARG A 102 9.62 3.55 9.02
N ALA A 103 9.38 3.64 10.32
CA ALA A 103 9.35 4.91 11.04
C ALA A 103 10.69 5.64 10.97
N GLN A 104 11.80 4.92 11.16
CA GLN A 104 13.14 5.47 11.01
C GLN A 104 13.39 6.01 9.59
N LEU A 105 13.09 5.21 8.57
CA LEU A 105 13.25 5.60 7.18
C LEU A 105 12.44 6.86 6.85
N LEU A 106 11.19 6.93 7.30
CA LEU A 106 10.34 8.11 7.08
C LEU A 106 10.90 9.38 7.76
N ARG A 107 11.50 9.26 8.95
CA ARG A 107 12.17 10.39 9.61
C ARG A 107 13.39 10.86 8.81
N GLU A 108 14.20 9.93 8.33
CA GLU A 108 15.37 10.24 7.51
C GLU A 108 14.94 10.97 6.22
N ILE A 109 13.91 10.46 5.54
CA ILE A 109 13.33 11.11 4.34
C ILE A 109 12.82 12.51 4.69
N LEU A 110 12.02 12.68 5.74
CA LEU A 110 11.44 13.97 6.13
C LEU A 110 12.47 15.00 6.61
N SER A 111 13.68 14.56 6.98
CA SER A 111 14.79 15.49 7.29
C SER A 111 15.42 16.11 6.04
N GLN A 112 15.23 15.50 4.87
CA GLN A 112 15.84 15.92 3.61
C GLN A 112 14.81 16.39 2.57
N ILE A 113 13.60 15.84 2.60
CA ILE A 113 12.52 16.11 1.64
C ILE A 113 11.33 16.67 2.39
N LYS A 114 10.79 17.78 1.88
CA LYS A 114 9.61 18.43 2.47
C LYS A 114 8.41 17.49 2.47
N GLN A 115 7.61 17.56 3.53
CA GLN A 115 6.45 16.69 3.73
C GLN A 115 5.47 16.73 2.55
N GLU A 116 5.25 17.91 1.96
CA GLU A 116 4.33 18.06 0.83
C GLU A 116 4.81 17.26 -0.39
N GLU A 117 6.11 17.26 -0.66
CA GLU A 117 6.69 16.48 -1.75
C GLU A 117 6.59 14.97 -1.52
N VAL A 118 6.76 14.53 -0.27
CA VAL A 118 6.60 13.12 0.10
C VAL A 118 5.17 12.66 -0.11
N LEU A 119 4.19 13.49 0.27
CA LEU A 119 2.75 13.18 0.16
C LEU A 119 2.25 13.14 -1.30
N LEU A 120 2.93 13.79 -2.24
CA LEU A 120 2.62 13.69 -3.67
C LEU A 120 2.93 12.30 -4.24
N VAL A 121 3.88 11.58 -3.64
CA VAL A 121 4.37 10.29 -4.14
C VAL A 121 3.84 9.13 -3.31
N LEU A 122 3.94 9.23 -1.98
CA LEU A 122 3.53 8.13 -1.09
C LEU A 122 2.02 8.11 -0.90
N PRO A 123 1.39 6.92 -0.80
CA PRO A 123 -0.03 6.76 -0.54
C PRO A 123 -0.43 7.06 0.93
N GLU A 124 0.28 7.98 1.58
CA GLU A 124 0.04 8.38 2.97
C GLU A 124 -0.81 9.65 3.07
N SER A 125 -1.51 9.81 4.20
CA SER A 125 -2.08 11.09 4.61
C SER A 125 -1.09 11.87 5.48
N SER A 126 -1.27 13.18 5.59
CA SER A 126 -0.42 14.03 6.45
C SER A 126 -0.36 13.50 7.90
N ASP A 127 -1.53 13.20 8.47
CA ASP A 127 -1.65 12.69 9.84
C ASP A 127 -1.00 11.32 10.01
N ASN A 128 -1.16 10.42 9.04
CA ASN A 128 -0.59 9.07 9.12
C ASN A 128 0.92 9.11 8.97
N LEU A 129 1.44 9.91 8.02
CA LEU A 129 2.87 10.10 7.81
C LEU A 129 3.55 10.64 9.07
N THR A 130 2.94 11.64 9.71
CA THR A 130 3.44 12.22 10.98
C THR A 130 3.39 11.19 12.11
N SER A 131 2.27 10.47 12.22
CA SER A 131 2.10 9.43 13.24
C SER A 131 3.13 8.32 13.09
N LEU A 132 3.32 7.79 11.87
CA LEU A 132 4.31 6.75 11.55
C LEU A 132 5.74 7.22 11.84
N ALA A 133 6.12 8.43 11.40
CA ALA A 133 7.45 8.98 11.66
C ALA A 133 7.72 9.18 13.17
N SER A 134 6.69 9.42 13.97
CA SER A 134 6.80 9.59 15.43
C SER A 134 6.89 8.26 16.22
N ILE A 135 6.63 7.11 15.59
CA ILE A 135 6.76 5.79 16.23
C ILE A 135 8.20 5.62 16.73
N GLY A 136 8.35 5.35 18.02
CA GLY A 136 9.67 5.23 18.67
C GLY A 136 10.16 6.51 19.37
N GLN A 137 9.48 7.65 19.27
CA GLN A 137 9.90 8.88 19.98
C GLN A 137 9.26 9.07 21.37
N LYS A 138 8.21 8.32 21.70
CA LYS A 138 7.67 8.30 23.08
C LYS A 138 8.60 7.48 23.98
N GLU A 139 9.43 8.21 24.72
CA GLU A 139 10.33 7.79 25.80
C GLU A 139 11.13 6.50 25.57
N LEU A 140 12.40 6.67 25.19
CA LEU A 140 13.43 5.64 25.10
C LEU A 140 13.55 4.78 26.38
N SER A 141 13.21 5.35 27.55
CA SER A 141 13.17 4.68 28.85
C SER A 141 12.03 3.66 28.99
N VAL A 142 10.86 3.93 28.41
CA VAL A 142 9.71 3.01 28.38
C VAL A 142 9.93 1.92 27.32
N GLN A 143 10.65 2.25 26.25
CA GLN A 143 10.92 1.33 25.16
C GLN A 143 11.93 0.25 25.51
N LEU A 144 12.99 0.49 26.28
CA LEU A 144 13.93 -0.57 26.66
C LEU A 144 13.27 -1.68 27.50
N GLN A 145 12.27 -1.32 28.32
CA GLN A 145 11.45 -2.30 29.04
C GLN A 145 10.44 -3.00 28.13
N ASN A 146 9.76 -2.26 27.24
CA ASN A 146 8.78 -2.84 26.32
C ASN A 146 9.41 -3.66 25.18
N TRP A 147 10.64 -3.35 24.74
CA TRP A 147 11.36 -4.03 23.66
C TRP A 147 11.93 -5.39 24.10
N GLN A 148 12.24 -5.55 25.39
CA GLN A 148 12.53 -6.85 25.98
C GLN A 148 11.26 -7.71 26.13
N GLN A 149 10.10 -7.07 26.28
CA GLN A 149 8.81 -7.74 26.47
C GLN A 149 8.09 -8.04 25.12
N SER A 150 8.31 -7.22 24.09
CA SER A 150 7.66 -7.33 22.77
C SER A 150 8.24 -8.39 21.84
N ARG A 151 9.38 -9.01 22.20
CA ARG A 151 9.77 -10.30 21.59
C ARG A 151 8.76 -11.42 21.86
N LEU A 152 7.79 -11.22 22.77
CA LEU A 152 6.78 -12.22 23.12
C LEU A 152 5.39 -11.99 22.49
N THR A 153 5.12 -10.86 21.83
CA THR A 153 3.79 -10.57 21.22
C THR A 153 3.84 -10.61 19.70
N LYS A 154 3.52 -11.79 19.15
CA LYS A 154 3.32 -12.00 17.72
C LYS A 154 2.08 -11.20 17.26
N LEU A 155 2.30 -10.08 16.56
CA LEU A 155 1.21 -9.32 15.94
C LEU A 155 0.50 -10.20 14.90
N SER A 156 -0.83 -10.21 14.94
CA SER A 156 -1.67 -10.94 13.98
C SER A 156 -2.40 -9.94 13.08
N HIS A 157 -2.28 -10.12 11.77
CA HIS A 157 -3.03 -9.33 10.80
C HIS A 157 -4.40 -9.96 10.53
N LEU A 158 -5.44 -9.13 10.48
CA LEU A 158 -6.79 -9.53 10.08
C LEU A 158 -7.13 -8.83 8.75
N ASN A 159 -7.57 -9.62 7.77
CA ASN A 159 -8.01 -9.12 6.48
C ASN A 159 -9.54 -9.18 6.40
N PHE A 160 -10.17 -8.04 6.14
CA PHE A 160 -11.62 -7.92 5.95
C PHE A 160 -11.92 -7.40 4.55
N GLN A 161 -12.98 -7.91 3.93
CA GLN A 161 -13.54 -7.34 2.71
C GLN A 161 -14.76 -6.51 3.09
N LEU A 162 -14.75 -5.23 2.75
CA LEU A 162 -15.81 -4.28 3.09
C LEU A 162 -16.24 -3.53 1.82
N THR A 163 -17.54 -3.33 1.65
CA THR A 163 -18.05 -2.38 0.66
C THR A 163 -17.70 -0.94 1.07
N SER A 164 -17.78 0.01 0.14
CA SER A 164 -17.51 1.43 0.43
C SER A 164 -18.35 1.98 1.58
N ASP A 165 -19.61 1.56 1.69
CA ASP A 165 -20.48 2.01 2.78
C ASP A 165 -20.17 1.30 4.11
N GLN A 166 -19.83 0.01 4.08
CA GLN A 166 -19.36 -0.69 5.27
C GLN A 166 -18.05 -0.09 5.79
N LYS A 167 -17.11 0.26 4.91
CA LYS A 167 -15.85 0.91 5.27
C LYS A 167 -16.09 2.22 6.02
N LYS A 168 -17.00 3.08 5.54
CA LYS A 168 -17.33 4.35 6.23
C LYS A 168 -17.80 4.12 7.66
N VAL A 169 -18.69 3.14 7.87
CA VAL A 169 -19.22 2.80 9.20
C VAL A 169 -18.11 2.29 10.11
N VAL A 170 -17.25 1.40 9.61
CA VAL A 170 -16.11 0.86 10.37
C VAL A 170 -15.11 1.97 10.72
N GLU A 171 -14.78 2.85 9.78
CA GLU A 171 -13.90 3.98 10.03
C GLU A 171 -14.48 4.96 11.06
N GLU A 172 -15.79 5.25 10.99
CA GLU A 172 -16.47 6.09 11.98
C GLU A 172 -16.42 5.47 13.38
N ALA A 173 -16.73 4.18 13.50
CA ALA A 173 -16.67 3.47 14.77
C ALA A 173 -15.25 3.46 15.37
N ILE A 174 -14.23 3.16 14.56
CA ILE A 174 -12.83 3.22 14.98
C ILE A 174 -12.46 4.63 15.42
N ASN A 175 -12.85 5.66 14.66
CA ASN A 175 -12.52 7.05 14.97
C ASN A 175 -13.13 7.52 16.31
N ARG A 176 -14.35 7.06 16.66
CA ARG A 176 -14.96 7.33 17.96
C ARG A 176 -14.16 6.73 19.13
N PHE A 177 -13.44 5.63 18.89
CA PHE A 177 -12.61 4.96 19.90
C PHE A 177 -11.14 5.43 19.94
N ILE A 178 -10.67 6.22 18.97
CA ILE A 178 -9.30 6.78 18.97
C ILE A 178 -8.97 7.59 20.24
N PRO A 179 -9.85 8.46 20.79
CA PRO A 179 -9.55 9.20 22.01
C PRO A 179 -9.24 8.28 23.20
N PHE A 180 -9.98 7.18 23.33
CA PHE A 180 -9.77 6.18 24.38
C PHE A 180 -8.49 5.37 24.16
N ALA A 181 -8.14 5.10 22.90
CA ALA A 181 -6.87 4.46 22.55
C ALA A 181 -5.64 5.31 22.88
N LYS A 182 -5.76 6.65 22.91
CA LYS A 182 -4.66 7.55 23.30
C LYS A 182 -4.36 7.52 24.80
N GLY A 183 -5.35 7.16 25.63
CA GLY A 183 -5.25 7.14 27.10
C GLY A 183 -4.77 5.81 27.70
N ASN A 184 -4.84 4.71 26.96
CA ASN A 184 -4.45 3.38 27.43
C ASN A 184 -3.07 2.96 26.92
N LYS A 185 -2.17 2.55 27.83
CA LYS A 185 -0.94 1.85 27.45
C LYS A 185 -1.33 0.48 26.88
N SER A 186 -1.10 0.28 25.59
CA SER A 186 -1.39 -0.99 24.91
C SER A 186 -0.15 -1.56 24.23
N ASP A 187 -0.10 -2.89 24.17
CA ASP A 187 0.87 -3.67 23.41
C ASP A 187 0.70 -3.52 21.88
N ASN A 188 -0.42 -2.95 21.40
CA ASN A 188 -0.62 -2.69 19.98
C ASN A 188 0.05 -1.36 19.57
N PRO A 189 1.01 -1.37 18.62
CA PRO A 189 1.73 -0.17 18.22
C PRO A 189 0.88 0.83 17.40
N THR A 190 -0.32 0.43 16.93
CA THR A 190 -1.18 1.27 16.09
C THR A 190 -2.39 1.79 16.86
N LEU A 191 -2.64 3.11 16.78
CA LEU A 191 -3.82 3.73 17.41
C LEU A 191 -5.14 3.16 16.90
N ARG A 192 -5.22 2.86 15.59
CA ARG A 192 -6.42 2.27 14.98
C ARG A 192 -6.61 0.81 15.40
N GLY A 193 -5.54 0.02 15.47
CA GLY A 193 -5.61 -1.35 15.98
C GLY A 193 -6.05 -1.38 17.44
N GLN A 194 -5.55 -0.46 18.26
CA GLN A 194 -5.99 -0.33 19.64
C GLN A 194 -7.44 0.14 19.76
N ALA A 195 -7.87 1.11 18.95
CA ALA A 195 -9.26 1.56 18.93
C ALA A 195 -10.22 0.43 18.51
N LEU A 196 -9.84 -0.39 17.52
CA LEU A 196 -10.61 -1.58 17.13
C LEU A 196 -10.70 -2.61 18.26
N TYR A 197 -9.60 -2.86 18.97
CA TYR A 197 -9.61 -3.75 20.13
C TYR A 197 -10.55 -3.24 21.23
N LEU A 198 -10.46 -1.96 21.60
CA LEU A 198 -11.34 -1.35 22.60
C LEU A 198 -12.81 -1.36 22.17
N LEU A 199 -13.09 -1.11 20.90
CA LEU A 199 -14.43 -1.25 20.32
C LEU A 199 -14.96 -2.67 20.51
N CYS A 200 -14.15 -3.69 20.19
CA CYS A 200 -14.53 -5.09 20.37
C CYS A 200 -14.66 -5.48 21.85
N GLN A 201 -13.79 -5.00 22.74
CA GLN A 201 -13.90 -5.23 24.19
C GLN A 201 -15.19 -4.63 24.76
N SER A 202 -15.50 -3.39 24.38
CA SER A 202 -16.73 -2.69 24.77
C SER A 202 -17.96 -3.46 24.30
N TYR A 203 -17.97 -3.96 23.07
CA TYR A 203 -19.06 -4.80 22.55
C TYR A 203 -19.20 -6.12 23.31
N LEU A 204 -18.08 -6.74 23.71
CA LEU A 204 -18.07 -8.00 24.45
C LEU A 204 -18.32 -7.83 25.96
N GLY A 205 -18.46 -6.61 26.47
CA GLY A 205 -18.67 -6.34 27.89
C GLY A 205 -17.47 -6.73 28.77
N LYS A 206 -16.25 -6.70 28.23
CA LYS A 206 -15.02 -6.99 28.96
C LYS A 206 -14.33 -5.67 29.28
N GLU A 207 -14.51 -5.16 30.50
CA GLU A 207 -13.75 -4.02 31.03
C GLU A 207 -12.27 -4.37 31.27
#